data_AF-A0A6P4AWJ4-F1
#
_entry.id   AF-A0A6P4AWJ4-F1
#
_cell.length_a   1.000
_cell.length_b   1.000
_cell.length_c   1.000
_cell.angle_alpha   90.00
_cell.angle_beta   90.00
_cell.angle_gamma   90.00
#
_symmetry.space_group_name_H-M   'P 1'
#
loop_
_entity.id
_entity.type
_entity.pdbx_description
1 polymer ?
#
loop_
_entity_poly.entity_id
_entity_poly.type
_entity_poly.pdbx_seq_one_letter_code
_entity_poly.pdbx_strand_id
1 'polypeptide(L)'
;MYYDFYTGGAEDEYTLKENGEAFQRIMIRPRILVDVSRIDMSITVLGYKISAPIMVAPTSMQQLAHPEGEVATTRAAAACNTIMILSCMSTSTVEEVASSCNAVRFFQLYVFKRRDISAQLVRRAEKGGFEAIVQTVYSPRLGRREADIKNKMVTPQLKNFEGLLPTAVNSNDGSGLETSAMRPIILLSLGSNQHLQDIGWLRSITSLPILVKGVLTHEDGNMEAPSLILTCLPIMIIQHELEQKTHLAKIQVRIVHC
;
A
#
# COMPACT_ATOMS: atom_id res chain seq x y z
N MET A 1 18.75 -1.40 11.55
CA MET A 1 17.82 -2.55 11.43
C MET A 1 16.44 -2.08 10.99
N TYR A 2 15.54 -1.58 11.87
CA TYR A 2 14.19 -1.19 11.43
C TYR A 2 14.16 0.09 10.58
N TYR A 3 15.11 1.02 10.80
CA TYR A 3 15.30 2.17 9.92
C TYR A 3 15.50 1.72 8.47
N ASP A 4 16.44 0.80 8.24
CA ASP A 4 16.76 0.31 6.89
C ASP A 4 15.59 -0.47 6.26
N PHE A 5 14.72 -1.10 7.06
CA PHE A 5 13.49 -1.72 6.58
C PHE A 5 12.51 -0.70 6.01
N TYR A 6 12.46 0.52 6.55
CA TYR A 6 11.58 1.58 6.07
C TYR A 6 12.20 2.40 4.94
N THR A 7 13.50 2.66 5.01
CA THR A 7 14.18 3.51 4.02
C THR A 7 14.71 2.74 2.83
N GLY A 8 14.96 1.43 2.96
CA GLY A 8 15.66 0.63 1.97
C GLY A 8 14.80 0.20 0.78
N GLY A 9 15.34 0.39 -0.41
CA GLY A 9 14.77 0.01 -1.70
C GLY A 9 15.11 -1.41 -2.16
N ALA A 10 14.68 -1.73 -3.38
CA ALA A 10 15.09 -2.95 -4.06
C ALA A 10 16.47 -2.76 -4.70
N GLU A 11 17.29 -3.82 -4.62
CA GLU A 11 18.60 -3.93 -5.27
C GLU A 11 19.51 -2.71 -5.03
N ASP A 12 19.96 -2.04 -6.09
CA ASP A 12 20.84 -0.88 -6.02
C ASP A 12 20.13 0.44 -5.68
N GLU A 13 18.82 0.36 -5.37
CA GLU A 13 17.97 1.48 -5.00
C GLU A 13 17.83 2.57 -6.08
N TYR A 14 18.11 2.24 -7.35
CA TYR A 14 18.03 3.20 -8.45
C TYR A 14 16.67 3.90 -8.51
N THR A 15 15.59 3.13 -8.55
CA THR A 15 14.25 3.72 -8.66
C THR A 15 13.81 4.46 -7.38
N LEU A 16 14.32 4.06 -6.21
CA LEU A 16 14.08 4.81 -4.96
C LEU A 16 14.66 6.22 -5.06
N LYS A 17 15.89 6.35 -5.58
CA LYS A 17 16.53 7.64 -5.83
C LYS A 17 15.79 8.42 -6.92
N GLU A 18 15.50 7.77 -8.04
CA GLU A 18 14.84 8.39 -9.20
C GLU A 18 13.45 8.95 -8.86
N ASN A 19 12.71 8.33 -7.94
CA ASN A 19 11.43 8.85 -7.46
C ASN A 19 11.53 10.28 -6.89
N GLY A 20 12.62 10.59 -6.18
CA GLY A 20 12.88 11.93 -5.66
C GLY A 20 13.41 12.87 -6.75
N GLU A 21 14.34 12.40 -7.57
CA GLU A 21 14.97 13.18 -8.65
C GLU A 21 13.97 13.55 -9.75
N ALA A 22 12.93 12.73 -9.97
CA ALA A 22 11.88 12.99 -10.95
C ALA A 22 11.13 14.30 -10.71
N PHE A 23 10.84 14.63 -9.45
CA PHE A 23 10.16 15.88 -9.12
C PHE A 23 11.04 17.11 -9.41
N GLN A 24 12.37 16.99 -9.35
CA GLN A 24 13.29 18.08 -9.68
C GLN A 24 13.28 18.43 -11.17
N ARG A 25 12.82 17.52 -12.02
CA ARG A 25 12.67 17.75 -13.47
C ARG A 25 11.36 18.46 -13.83
N ILE A 26 10.46 18.65 -12.87
CA ILE A 26 9.18 19.34 -13.07
C ILE A 26 9.31 20.79 -12.60
N MET A 27 9.13 21.74 -13.52
CA MET A 27 9.16 23.17 -13.21
C MET A 27 7.75 23.74 -13.08
N ILE A 28 7.49 24.48 -12.00
CA ILE A 28 6.24 25.21 -11.79
C ILE A 28 6.32 26.55 -12.54
N ARG A 29 5.29 26.88 -13.32
CA ARG A 29 5.13 28.19 -13.98
C ARG A 29 4.11 29.02 -13.20
N PRO A 30 4.52 29.81 -12.18
CA PRO A 30 3.58 30.54 -11.35
C PRO A 30 2.80 31.57 -12.17
N ARG A 31 1.51 31.70 -11.89
CA ARG A 31 0.67 32.75 -12.44
C ARG A 31 0.71 33.94 -11.48
N ILE A 32 1.07 35.12 -12.00
CA ILE A 32 1.13 36.36 -11.22
C ILE A 32 -0.23 37.09 -11.25
N LEU A 33 -0.43 38.00 -10.28
CA LEU A 33 -1.66 38.80 -10.14
C LEU A 33 -2.95 37.96 -9.97
N VAL A 34 -2.83 36.81 -9.29
CA VAL A 34 -3.97 35.99 -8.88
C VAL A 34 -4.26 36.26 -7.40
N ASP A 35 -5.52 36.52 -7.06
CA ASP A 35 -5.93 36.64 -5.66
C ASP A 35 -5.84 35.26 -4.97
N VAL A 36 -4.91 35.16 -4.03
CA VAL A 36 -4.66 33.96 -3.21
C VAL A 36 -4.94 34.22 -1.73
N SER A 37 -5.74 35.25 -1.41
CA SER A 37 -6.14 35.57 -0.03
C SER A 37 -6.93 34.44 0.65
N ARG A 38 -7.52 33.54 -0.14
CA ARG A 38 -8.18 32.31 0.32
C ARG A 38 -7.76 31.15 -0.57
N ILE A 39 -7.15 30.13 0.03
CA ILE A 39 -6.74 28.90 -0.64
C ILE A 39 -7.57 27.75 -0.07
N ASP A 40 -8.40 27.14 -0.91
CA ASP A 40 -9.09 25.90 -0.58
C ASP A 40 -8.38 24.73 -1.29
N MET A 41 -7.74 23.86 -0.50
CA MET A 41 -7.09 22.65 -0.99
C MET A 41 -8.00 21.42 -0.89
N SER A 42 -9.23 21.58 -0.39
CA SER A 42 -10.11 20.45 -0.14
C SER A 42 -10.55 19.79 -1.44
N ILE A 43 -10.59 18.46 -1.43
CA ILE A 43 -11.05 17.64 -2.56
C ILE A 43 -11.95 16.51 -2.05
N THR A 44 -12.66 15.87 -2.97
CA THR A 44 -13.46 14.67 -2.68
C THR A 44 -12.79 13.44 -3.30
N VAL A 45 -12.57 12.39 -2.50
CA VAL A 45 -12.04 11.09 -2.94
C VAL A 45 -13.09 10.02 -2.62
N LEU A 46 -13.61 9.34 -3.66
CA LEU A 46 -14.66 8.31 -3.52
C LEU A 46 -15.89 8.76 -2.70
N GLY A 47 -16.29 10.03 -2.82
CA GLY A 47 -17.40 10.61 -2.06
C GLY A 47 -17.03 11.23 -0.71
N TYR A 48 -15.78 11.08 -0.25
CA TYR A 48 -15.29 11.61 1.02
C TYR A 48 -14.50 12.91 0.83
N LYS A 49 -14.91 13.98 1.53
CA LYS A 49 -14.21 15.27 1.52
C LYS A 49 -13.00 15.23 2.45
N ILE A 50 -11.81 15.51 1.90
CA ILE A 50 -10.54 15.63 2.65
C ILE A 50 -10.00 17.05 2.58
N SER A 51 -9.16 17.43 3.55
CA SER A 51 -8.65 18.81 3.71
C SER A 51 -7.65 19.24 2.63
N ALA A 52 -6.93 18.30 2.04
CA ALA A 52 -5.90 18.50 1.02
C ALA A 52 -5.77 17.23 0.16
N PRO A 53 -5.21 17.28 -1.07
CA PRO A 53 -4.98 16.11 -1.92
C PRO A 53 -3.80 15.25 -1.45
N ILE A 54 -3.74 14.95 -0.16
CA ILE A 54 -2.64 14.24 0.51
C ILE A 54 -3.26 13.18 1.42
N MET A 55 -2.97 11.90 1.19
CA MET A 55 -3.47 10.76 1.97
C MET A 55 -2.30 9.96 2.55
N VAL A 56 -2.56 9.14 3.57
CA VAL A 56 -1.54 8.24 4.15
C VAL A 56 -1.52 6.92 3.37
N ALA A 57 -0.38 6.63 2.72
CA ALA A 57 -0.15 5.40 1.98
C ALA A 57 -0.06 4.16 2.90
N PRO A 58 -0.35 2.95 2.39
CA PRO A 58 -0.24 1.74 3.19
C PRO A 58 1.22 1.36 3.42
N THR A 59 1.66 1.46 4.67
CA THR A 59 2.97 1.02 5.16
C THR A 59 2.78 -0.05 6.22
N SER A 60 3.50 -1.16 6.09
CA SER A 60 3.39 -2.32 6.98
C SER A 60 4.11 -2.11 8.32
N MET A 61 3.69 -2.86 9.33
CA MET A 61 4.38 -3.04 10.61
C MET A 61 4.77 -1.74 11.32
N GLN A 62 3.87 -0.77 11.45
CA GLN A 62 4.20 0.56 11.99
C GLN A 62 4.63 0.54 13.46
N GLN A 63 4.35 -0.54 14.20
CA GLN A 63 4.84 -0.72 15.57
C GLN A 63 6.36 -0.90 15.68
N LEU A 64 7.06 -1.17 14.57
CA LEU A 64 8.53 -1.13 14.56
C LEU A 64 9.07 0.31 14.64
N ALA A 65 8.28 1.31 14.24
CA ALA A 65 8.65 2.73 14.33
C ALA A 65 8.19 3.36 15.65
N HIS A 66 6.99 3.04 16.12
CA HIS A 66 6.42 3.60 17.34
C HIS A 66 5.43 2.62 18.00
N PRO A 67 5.41 2.44 19.34
CA PRO A 67 4.56 1.44 19.99
C PRO A 67 3.06 1.53 19.65
N GLU A 68 2.52 2.72 19.39
CA GLU A 68 1.11 2.90 18.99
C GLU A 68 0.85 2.55 17.51
N GLY A 69 1.88 2.46 16.68
CA GLY A 69 1.81 2.04 15.28
C GLY A 69 0.65 2.63 14.47
N GLU A 70 -0.11 1.75 13.83
CA GLU A 70 -1.20 2.14 12.92
C GLU A 70 -2.34 2.88 13.62
N VAL A 71 -2.54 2.67 14.93
CA VAL A 71 -3.55 3.39 15.71
C VAL A 71 -3.20 4.87 15.83
N ALA A 72 -1.92 5.21 16.08
CA ALA A 72 -1.48 6.60 16.10
C ALA A 72 -1.64 7.27 14.72
N THR A 73 -1.22 6.58 13.66
CA THR A 73 -1.35 7.06 12.27
C THR A 73 -2.80 7.33 11.90
N THR A 74 -3.71 6.46 12.31
CA THR A 74 -5.15 6.62 12.05
C THR A 74 -5.73 7.85 12.75
N ARG A 75 -5.36 8.07 14.02
CA ARG A 75 -5.78 9.25 14.77
C ARG A 75 -5.22 10.54 14.16
N ALA A 76 -3.98 10.51 13.69
CA ALA A 76 -3.38 11.64 12.98
C ALA A 76 -4.09 11.94 11.65
N ALA A 77 -4.41 10.91 10.85
CA ALA A 77 -5.18 11.08 9.63
C ALA A 77 -6.56 11.69 9.89
N ALA A 78 -7.24 11.24 10.95
CA ALA A 78 -8.51 11.81 11.39
C ALA A 78 -8.38 13.30 11.77
N ALA A 79 -7.37 13.64 12.58
CA ALA A 79 -7.11 15.02 13.00
C ALA A 79 -6.79 15.95 11.82
N CYS A 80 -6.12 15.44 10.79
CA CYS A 80 -5.82 16.17 9.56
C CYS A 80 -6.98 16.17 8.54
N ASN A 81 -8.11 15.52 8.86
CA ASN A 81 -9.22 15.27 7.93
C ASN A 81 -8.73 14.71 6.57
N THR A 82 -8.00 13.60 6.63
CA THR A 82 -7.55 12.86 5.45
C THR A 82 -7.76 11.36 5.62
N ILE A 83 -7.61 10.62 4.52
CA ILE A 83 -7.79 9.18 4.46
C ILE A 83 -6.48 8.47 4.82
N MET A 84 -6.60 7.46 5.68
CA MET A 84 -5.53 6.47 5.88
C MET A 84 -5.82 5.19 5.12
N ILE A 85 -4.82 4.69 4.41
CA ILE A 85 -4.85 3.36 3.81
C ILE A 85 -4.11 2.40 4.75
N LEU A 86 -4.84 1.50 5.42
CA LEU A 86 -4.25 0.49 6.31
C LEU A 86 -3.70 -0.69 5.50
N SER A 87 -2.47 -1.14 5.75
CA SER A 87 -1.95 -2.37 5.14
C SER A 87 -2.55 -3.62 5.79
N CYS A 88 -2.86 -4.65 5.01
CA CYS A 88 -3.18 -5.98 5.58
C CYS A 88 -2.00 -6.56 6.39
N MET A 89 -0.79 -6.07 6.13
CA MET A 89 0.47 -6.44 6.82
C MET A 89 0.76 -5.53 8.03
N SER A 90 -0.27 -5.02 8.69
CA SER A 90 -0.15 -4.16 9.86
C SER A 90 0.17 -4.95 11.14
N THR A 91 0.80 -4.25 12.09
CA THR A 91 1.03 -4.72 13.47
C THR A 91 -0.18 -4.50 14.39
N SER A 92 -1.16 -3.72 13.95
CA SER A 92 -2.46 -3.57 14.59
C SER A 92 -3.54 -4.31 13.79
N THR A 93 -4.58 -4.83 14.44
CA THR A 93 -5.69 -5.47 13.72
C THR A 93 -6.58 -4.44 13.02
N VAL A 94 -7.35 -4.90 12.01
CA VAL A 94 -8.43 -4.11 11.40
C VAL A 94 -9.37 -3.51 12.46
N GLU A 95 -9.75 -4.31 13.47
CA GLU A 95 -10.67 -3.91 14.53
C GLU A 95 -10.06 -2.92 15.52
N GLU A 96 -8.79 -3.10 15.91
CA GLU A 96 -8.05 -2.14 16.74
C GLU A 96 -7.99 -0.77 16.06
N VAL A 97 -7.72 -0.75 14.75
CA VAL A 97 -7.67 0.49 13.97
C VAL A 97 -9.06 1.11 13.81
N ALA A 98 -10.08 0.31 13.47
CA ALA A 98 -11.45 0.79 13.26
C ALA A 98 -12.05 1.43 14.53
N SER A 99 -11.80 0.82 15.69
CA SER A 99 -12.33 1.30 16.98
C SER A 99 -11.55 2.48 17.57
N SER A 100 -10.39 2.84 17.02
CA SER A 100 -9.49 3.84 17.61
C SER A 100 -9.96 5.29 17.54
N CYS A 101 -10.75 5.64 16.52
CA CYS A 101 -11.32 6.97 16.29
C CYS A 101 -12.34 6.94 15.13
N ASN A 102 -13.10 8.02 14.92
CA ASN A 102 -13.88 8.19 13.70
C ASN A 102 -12.98 8.75 12.58
N ALA A 103 -12.80 8.00 11.49
CA ALA A 103 -11.94 8.38 10.37
C ALA A 103 -12.35 7.63 9.09
N VAL A 104 -12.16 8.27 7.93
CA VAL A 104 -12.29 7.59 6.64
C VAL A 104 -11.04 6.75 6.41
N ARG A 105 -11.21 5.45 6.15
CA ARG A 105 -10.11 4.50 6.00
C ARG A 105 -10.32 3.63 4.78
N PHE A 106 -9.25 3.37 4.05
CA PHE A 106 -9.21 2.33 3.02
C PHE A 106 -8.34 1.17 3.51
N PHE A 107 -8.57 -0.02 2.97
CA PHE A 107 -7.85 -1.23 3.37
C PHE A 107 -7.05 -1.80 2.21
N GLN A 108 -5.73 -1.78 2.31
CA GLN A 108 -4.84 -2.38 1.32
C GLN A 108 -4.77 -3.89 1.49
N LEU A 109 -4.91 -4.61 0.38
CA LEU A 109 -4.94 -6.06 0.32
C LEU A 109 -3.98 -6.61 -0.74
N TYR A 110 -3.28 -7.69 -0.39
CA TYR A 110 -2.74 -8.64 -1.36
C TYR A 110 -3.73 -9.79 -1.52
N VAL A 111 -4.04 -10.17 -2.75
CA VAL A 111 -4.88 -11.34 -2.99
C VAL A 111 -4.03 -12.60 -2.84
N PHE A 112 -4.25 -13.31 -1.76
CA PHE A 112 -3.49 -14.51 -1.42
C PHE A 112 -4.03 -15.74 -2.16
N LYS A 113 -3.15 -16.74 -2.36
CA LYS A 113 -3.56 -18.06 -2.93
C LYS A 113 -4.71 -18.67 -2.13
N ARG A 114 -4.68 -18.54 -0.80
CA ARG A 114 -5.79 -18.85 0.11
C ARG A 114 -6.83 -17.72 0.06
N ARG A 115 -7.79 -17.86 -0.86
CA ARG A 115 -8.90 -16.91 -1.06
C ARG A 115 -9.78 -16.75 0.16
N ASP A 116 -9.89 -17.79 0.97
CA ASP A 116 -10.62 -17.76 2.24
C ASP A 116 -10.03 -16.74 3.23
N ILE A 117 -8.70 -16.62 3.30
CA ILE A 117 -8.02 -15.61 4.14
C ILE A 117 -8.29 -14.21 3.60
N SER A 118 -8.12 -14.02 2.29
CA SER A 118 -8.38 -12.74 1.64
C SER A 118 -9.84 -12.30 1.85
N ALA A 119 -10.80 -13.21 1.69
CA ALA A 119 -12.22 -12.93 1.92
C ALA A 119 -12.54 -12.61 3.39
N GLN A 120 -11.87 -13.25 4.35
CA GLN A 120 -12.02 -12.92 5.76
C GLN A 120 -11.51 -11.52 6.09
N LEU A 121 -10.36 -11.12 5.54
CA LEU A 121 -9.81 -9.77 5.73
C LEU A 121 -10.74 -8.70 5.12
N VAL A 122 -11.28 -8.94 3.92
CA VAL A 122 -12.26 -8.05 3.28
C VAL A 122 -13.51 -7.88 4.15
N ARG A 123 -14.10 -8.99 4.63
CA ARG A 123 -15.27 -8.94 5.52
C ARG A 123 -14.99 -8.18 6.81
N ARG A 124 -13.79 -8.35 7.39
CA ARG A 124 -13.36 -7.61 8.58
C ARG A 124 -13.25 -6.12 8.30
N ALA A 125 -12.68 -5.73 7.15
CA ALA A 125 -12.60 -4.34 6.72
C ALA A 125 -13.99 -3.72 6.53
N GLU A 126 -14.91 -4.40 5.82
CA GLU A 126 -16.30 -3.96 5.67
C GLU A 126 -16.99 -3.76 7.02
N LYS A 127 -16.90 -4.75 7.91
CA LYS A 127 -17.47 -4.68 9.26
C LYS A 127 -16.83 -3.57 10.10
N GLY A 128 -15.55 -3.27 9.86
CA GLY A 128 -14.81 -2.18 10.49
C GLY A 128 -15.10 -0.79 9.92
N GLY A 129 -16.03 -0.66 8.96
CA GLY A 129 -16.39 0.61 8.34
C GLY A 129 -15.29 1.17 7.44
N PHE A 130 -14.47 0.31 6.84
CA PHE A 130 -13.54 0.73 5.79
C PHE A 130 -14.31 0.98 4.50
N GLU A 131 -13.90 2.02 3.77
CA GLU A 131 -14.70 2.61 2.70
C GLU A 131 -14.21 2.23 1.28
N ALA A 132 -13.06 1.58 1.18
CA ALA A 132 -12.54 1.03 -0.08
C ALA A 132 -11.51 -0.06 0.17
N ILE A 133 -11.34 -0.95 -0.81
CA ILE A 133 -10.23 -1.91 -0.86
C ILE A 133 -9.16 -1.41 -1.84
N VAL A 134 -7.91 -1.38 -1.42
CA VAL A 134 -6.76 -1.01 -2.24
C VAL A 134 -5.98 -2.28 -2.61
N GLN A 135 -6.30 -2.89 -3.75
CA GLN A 135 -5.65 -4.11 -4.21
C GLN A 135 -4.25 -3.81 -4.75
N THR A 136 -3.23 -4.46 -4.20
CA THR A 136 -1.84 -4.31 -4.65
C THR A 136 -1.48 -5.35 -5.71
N VAL A 137 -1.15 -4.90 -6.92
CA VAL A 137 -0.96 -5.77 -8.10
C VAL A 137 0.47 -5.91 -8.63
N TYR A 138 1.39 -5.04 -8.21
CA TYR A 138 2.75 -4.98 -8.76
C TYR A 138 3.76 -5.94 -8.09
N SER A 139 3.35 -6.70 -7.07
CA SER A 139 4.26 -7.54 -6.29
C SER A 139 3.78 -9.00 -6.23
N PRO A 140 3.81 -9.74 -7.36
CA PRO A 140 3.61 -11.19 -7.35
C PRO A 140 4.76 -11.91 -6.63
N ARG A 141 5.92 -11.28 -6.55
CA ARG A 141 7.05 -11.65 -5.68
C ARG A 141 7.53 -10.42 -4.92
N LEU A 142 8.10 -10.65 -3.75
CA LEU A 142 8.80 -9.59 -3.03
C LEU A 142 10.09 -9.25 -3.78
N GLY A 143 10.36 -7.95 -3.90
CA GLY A 143 11.63 -7.46 -4.42
C GLY A 143 12.76 -7.72 -3.43
N ARG A 144 13.97 -7.81 -3.96
CA ARG A 144 15.17 -8.12 -3.20
C ARG A 144 15.68 -6.86 -2.50
N ARG A 145 15.43 -6.73 -1.19
CA ARG A 145 15.95 -5.63 -0.37
C ARG A 145 17.21 -6.04 0.35
N GLU A 146 18.35 -5.55 -0.11
CA GLU A 146 19.66 -6.04 0.37
C GLU A 146 19.92 -5.67 1.83
N ALA A 147 19.43 -4.52 2.27
CA ALA A 147 19.53 -4.09 3.65
C ALA A 147 18.81 -5.03 4.62
N ASP A 148 17.61 -5.52 4.26
CA ASP A 148 16.89 -6.51 5.08
C ASP A 148 17.66 -7.83 5.20
N ILE A 149 18.23 -8.29 4.08
CA ILE A 149 19.01 -9.53 4.02
C ILE A 149 20.24 -9.40 4.92
N LYS A 150 21.00 -8.30 4.75
CA LYS A 150 22.19 -7.99 5.55
C LYS A 150 21.88 -7.89 7.03
N ASN A 151 20.75 -7.26 7.37
CA ASN A 151 20.30 -7.06 8.74
C ASN A 151 19.59 -8.28 9.34
N LYS A 152 19.36 -9.35 8.57
CA LYS A 152 18.58 -10.53 8.99
C LYS A 152 17.22 -10.12 9.59
N MET A 153 16.50 -9.26 8.88
CA MET A 153 15.25 -8.65 9.36
C MET A 153 14.23 -9.71 9.82
N VAL A 154 13.75 -9.56 11.06
CA VAL A 154 12.68 -10.39 11.64
C VAL A 154 11.40 -9.57 11.74
N THR A 155 10.34 -10.01 11.04
CA THR A 155 9.02 -9.41 11.10
C THR A 155 8.35 -9.76 12.44
N PRO A 156 7.68 -8.80 13.10
CA PRO A 156 6.83 -9.09 14.23
C PRO A 156 5.62 -9.93 13.79
N GLN A 157 4.91 -10.52 14.76
CA GLN A 157 3.66 -11.21 14.48
C GLN A 157 2.66 -10.25 13.84
N LEU A 158 2.12 -10.64 12.69
CA LEU A 158 1.11 -9.85 12.00
C LEU A 158 -0.26 -10.20 12.57
N LYS A 159 -0.77 -9.35 13.46
CA LYS A 159 -2.01 -9.60 14.20
C LYS A 159 -3.22 -9.89 13.31
N ASN A 160 -3.28 -9.33 12.10
CA ASN A 160 -4.37 -9.61 11.15
C ASN A 160 -4.46 -11.09 10.74
N PHE A 161 -3.36 -11.84 10.82
CA PHE A 161 -3.28 -13.24 10.41
C PHE A 161 -3.24 -14.22 11.60
N GLU A 162 -3.35 -13.71 12.83
CA GLU A 162 -3.41 -14.56 14.02
C GLU A 162 -4.61 -15.51 13.94
N GLY A 163 -4.36 -16.81 14.17
CA GLY A 163 -5.36 -17.87 14.02
C GLY A 163 -5.71 -18.25 12.57
N LEU A 164 -5.31 -17.47 11.56
CA LEU A 164 -5.55 -17.78 10.14
C LEU A 164 -4.39 -18.56 9.51
N LEU A 165 -3.18 -18.34 10.01
CA LEU A 165 -1.95 -18.97 9.56
C LEU A 165 -1.02 -19.25 10.74
N PRO A 166 -0.17 -20.28 10.64
CA PRO A 166 1.00 -20.39 11.50
C PRO A 166 1.89 -19.16 11.30
N THR A 167 1.93 -18.27 12.28
CA THR A 167 2.70 -17.02 12.27
C THR A 167 3.96 -17.08 13.12
N ALA A 168 4.23 -18.22 13.77
CA ALA A 168 5.39 -18.41 14.62
C ALA A 168 6.68 -18.57 13.78
N VAL A 169 7.68 -17.74 14.09
CA VAL A 169 9.03 -17.82 13.52
C VAL A 169 9.93 -18.44 14.57
N ASN A 170 10.42 -19.66 14.33
CA ASN A 170 11.43 -20.28 15.19
C ASN A 170 12.80 -19.65 14.87
N SER A 171 13.33 -18.88 15.81
CA SER A 171 14.61 -18.17 15.68
C SER A 171 15.85 -19.05 15.81
N ASN A 172 15.70 -20.37 16.03
CA ASN A 172 16.80 -21.27 16.36
C ASN A 172 17.41 -22.05 15.17
N ASP A 173 16.83 -22.01 13.98
CA ASP A 173 17.32 -22.82 12.85
C ASP A 173 18.01 -21.97 11.77
N GLY A 174 19.34 -21.87 11.88
CA GLY A 174 20.26 -21.88 10.74
C GLY A 174 20.28 -20.68 9.76
N SER A 175 21.48 -20.32 9.33
CA SER A 175 21.75 -19.30 8.31
C SER A 175 21.24 -19.71 6.92
N GLY A 176 20.19 -19.04 6.45
CA GLY A 176 19.76 -19.07 5.06
C GLY A 176 18.74 -17.96 4.79
N LEU A 177 18.65 -17.52 3.54
CA LEU A 177 17.54 -16.70 3.03
C LEU A 177 16.16 -17.35 3.32
N GLU A 178 16.19 -18.65 3.60
CA GLU A 178 15.15 -19.58 4.05
C GLU A 178 14.54 -19.28 5.45
N THR A 179 15.24 -18.51 6.30
CA THR A 179 14.86 -18.22 7.70
C THR A 179 14.42 -16.77 7.91
N SER A 180 14.08 -16.06 6.82
CA SER A 180 13.46 -14.75 6.98
C SER A 180 12.06 -14.95 7.57
N ALA A 181 11.75 -14.22 8.63
CA ALA A 181 10.43 -14.11 9.23
C ALA A 181 9.33 -13.69 8.23
N MET A 182 9.73 -13.27 7.02
CA MET A 182 8.86 -13.11 5.86
C MET A 182 8.38 -14.42 5.23
N ARG A 183 8.84 -15.60 5.66
CA ARG A 183 8.44 -16.90 5.08
C ARG A 183 6.92 -17.13 5.02
N PRO A 184 6.09 -16.77 6.01
CA PRO A 184 4.63 -16.89 5.90
C PRO A 184 4.05 -15.94 4.83
N ILE A 185 4.63 -14.75 4.69
CA ILE A 185 4.25 -13.71 3.73
C ILE A 185 4.65 -14.11 2.31
N ILE A 186 5.86 -14.62 2.17
CA ILE A 186 6.39 -15.24 0.96
C ILE A 186 5.52 -16.45 0.60
N LEU A 187 5.16 -17.34 1.53
CA LEU A 187 4.28 -18.48 1.27
C LEU A 187 2.87 -18.05 0.85
N LEU A 188 2.37 -16.94 1.39
CA LEU A 188 1.09 -16.34 1.02
C LEU A 188 1.07 -15.73 -0.39
N SER A 189 2.20 -15.15 -0.81
CA SER A 189 2.40 -14.51 -2.12
C SER A 189 2.97 -15.45 -3.20
N LEU A 190 3.66 -16.53 -2.82
CA LEU A 190 4.27 -17.49 -3.73
C LEU A 190 3.17 -18.25 -4.49
N GLY A 191 3.05 -17.92 -5.76
CA GLY A 191 2.26 -18.66 -6.73
C GLY A 191 0.91 -18.06 -7.08
N SER A 192 0.56 -16.85 -6.61
CA SER A 192 -0.48 -16.09 -7.30
C SER A 192 0.15 -15.51 -8.57
N ASN A 193 -0.09 -16.15 -9.70
CA ASN A 193 -0.15 -15.40 -10.95
C ASN A 193 -1.29 -14.40 -10.74
N GLN A 194 -0.96 -13.19 -10.30
CA GLN A 194 -2.00 -12.18 -10.11
C GLN A 194 -2.59 -11.92 -11.49
N HIS A 195 -3.84 -12.32 -11.65
CA HIS A 195 -4.53 -12.25 -12.92
C HIS A 195 -5.58 -11.16 -12.83
N LEU A 196 -5.97 -10.60 -13.98
CA LEU A 196 -7.14 -9.72 -14.08
C LEU A 196 -8.39 -10.33 -13.42
N GLN A 197 -8.47 -11.66 -13.43
CA GLN A 197 -9.51 -12.46 -12.77
C GLN A 197 -9.60 -12.21 -11.24
N ASP A 198 -8.53 -11.77 -10.59
CA ASP A 198 -8.51 -11.47 -9.16
C ASP A 198 -9.33 -10.24 -8.81
N ILE A 199 -9.36 -9.25 -9.71
CA ILE A 199 -10.23 -8.07 -9.56
C ILE A 199 -11.69 -8.50 -9.71
N GLY A 200 -11.99 -9.36 -10.69
CA GLY A 200 -13.33 -9.92 -10.88
C GLY A 200 -13.81 -10.74 -9.67
N TRP A 201 -12.93 -11.56 -9.10
CA TRP A 201 -13.21 -12.29 -7.86
C TRP A 201 -13.39 -11.36 -6.66
N LEU A 202 -12.55 -10.33 -6.50
CA LEU A 202 -12.67 -9.39 -5.39
C LEU A 202 -14.03 -8.65 -5.45
N ARG A 203 -14.46 -8.25 -6.65
CA ARG A 203 -15.80 -7.67 -6.89
C ARG A 203 -16.95 -8.60 -6.53
N SER A 204 -16.76 -9.93 -6.61
CA SER A 204 -17.83 -10.87 -6.28
C SER A 204 -18.01 -11.07 -4.77
N ILE A 205 -17.06 -10.61 -3.95
CA ILE A 205 -17.06 -10.81 -2.49
C ILE A 205 -17.23 -9.53 -1.67
N THR A 206 -17.20 -8.35 -2.30
CA THR A 206 -17.40 -7.05 -1.63
C THR A 206 -18.13 -6.06 -2.53
N SER A 207 -18.93 -5.20 -1.92
CA SER A 207 -19.53 -4.04 -2.58
C SER A 207 -18.71 -2.75 -2.44
N LEU A 208 -17.62 -2.77 -1.69
CA LEU A 208 -16.75 -1.60 -1.52
C LEU A 208 -16.08 -1.25 -2.85
N PRO A 209 -15.85 0.05 -3.12
CA PRO A 209 -14.97 0.48 -4.20
C PRO A 209 -13.61 -0.22 -4.13
N ILE A 210 -13.13 -0.67 -5.29
CA ILE A 210 -11.81 -1.29 -5.43
C ILE A 210 -10.88 -0.32 -6.17
N LEU A 211 -9.79 0.06 -5.49
CA LEU A 211 -8.68 0.84 -6.03
C LEU A 211 -7.54 -0.11 -6.41
N VAL A 212 -7.04 0.00 -7.63
CA VAL A 212 -5.90 -0.81 -8.08
C VAL A 212 -4.61 -0.03 -7.85
N LYS A 213 -3.70 -0.56 -7.02
CA LYS A 213 -2.39 0.01 -6.69
C LYS A 213 -1.28 -0.76 -7.39
N GLY A 214 -0.47 -0.05 -8.19
CA GLY A 214 0.67 -0.64 -8.90
C GLY A 214 0.65 -0.52 -10.42
N VAL A 215 -0.28 0.25 -10.98
CA VAL A 215 -0.36 0.49 -12.42
C VAL A 215 0.73 1.47 -12.82
N LEU A 216 1.64 1.05 -13.70
CA LEU A 216 2.78 1.88 -14.15
C LEU A 216 2.74 2.21 -15.65
N THR A 217 1.96 1.46 -16.43
CA THR A 217 1.87 1.60 -17.88
C THR A 217 0.51 2.17 -18.30
N HIS A 218 0.47 2.76 -19.49
CA HIS A 218 -0.77 3.27 -20.06
C HIS A 218 -1.74 2.13 -20.42
N GLU A 219 -1.19 1.03 -20.92
CA GLU A 219 -1.87 -0.19 -21.29
C GLU A 219 -2.62 -0.79 -20.10
N ASP A 220 -1.95 -0.90 -18.95
CA ASP A 220 -2.55 -1.39 -17.72
C ASP A 220 -3.61 -0.43 -17.17
N GLY A 221 -3.46 0.87 -17.42
CA GLY A 221 -4.42 1.90 -17.04
C GLY A 221 -5.70 1.93 -17.90
N ASN A 222 -5.67 1.30 -19.07
CA ASN A 222 -6.82 1.19 -19.97
C ASN A 222 -7.47 -0.20 -19.94
N MET A 223 -6.96 -1.14 -19.13
CA MET A 223 -7.61 -2.43 -18.97
C MET A 223 -9.06 -2.19 -18.53
N GLU A 224 -10.02 -2.82 -19.21
CA GLU A 224 -11.47 -2.72 -18.96
C GLU A 224 -11.83 -3.25 -17.56
N ALA A 225 -11.59 -2.44 -16.53
CA ALA A 225 -12.04 -2.67 -15.19
C ALA A 225 -12.68 -1.36 -14.68
N PRO A 226 -13.95 -1.36 -14.23
CA PRO A 226 -14.62 -0.16 -13.71
C PRO A 226 -14.12 0.20 -12.30
N SER A 227 -12.79 0.26 -12.12
CA SER A 227 -12.10 0.52 -10.85
C SER A 227 -11.31 1.81 -11.00
N LEU A 228 -11.37 2.69 -10.00
CA LEU A 228 -10.47 3.83 -9.97
C LEU A 228 -9.02 3.32 -9.84
N ILE A 229 -8.16 3.78 -10.75
CA ILE A 229 -6.74 3.48 -10.70
C ILE A 229 -6.13 4.42 -9.68
N LEU A 230 -5.55 3.85 -8.63
CA LEU A 230 -4.74 4.61 -7.69
C LEU A 230 -3.28 4.46 -8.12
N THR A 231 -2.83 5.35 -8.99
CA THR A 231 -1.40 5.62 -9.13
C THR A 231 -0.96 6.39 -7.90
N CYS A 232 -0.65 5.66 -6.82
CA CYS A 232 0.16 6.26 -5.77
C CYS A 232 1.51 6.58 -6.42
N LEU A 233 1.79 7.86 -6.65
CA LEU A 233 3.11 8.41 -6.42
C LEU A 233 3.13 8.81 -4.93
N PRO A 234 3.45 7.91 -4.00
CA PRO A 234 3.77 8.36 -2.66
C PRO A 234 5.10 9.08 -2.73
N ILE A 235 5.18 10.22 -2.06
CA ILE A 235 6.42 10.58 -1.38
C ILE A 235 6.75 9.36 -0.51
N MET A 236 7.68 8.54 -1.01
CA MET A 236 8.28 7.34 -0.42
C MET A 236 7.42 6.05 -0.40
N ILE A 237 7.27 5.38 -1.55
CA ILE A 237 7.27 3.90 -1.69
C ILE A 237 7.97 3.54 -2.99
N ILE A 238 8.99 2.72 -2.80
CA ILE A 238 9.79 1.95 -3.74
C ILE A 238 8.89 1.33 -4.82
N GLN A 239 9.12 1.74 -6.06
CA GLN A 239 8.77 0.95 -7.22
C GLN A 239 9.50 -0.39 -7.04
N HIS A 240 8.78 -1.47 -6.77
CA HIS A 240 9.38 -2.80 -6.79
C HIS A 240 9.70 -3.08 -8.27
N GLU A 241 10.98 -3.01 -8.62
CA GLU A 241 11.41 -3.24 -10.00
C GLU A 241 11.02 -4.66 -10.45
N LEU A 242 10.24 -4.70 -11.52
CA LEU A 242 10.30 -5.76 -12.50
C LEU A 242 11.35 -5.33 -13.52
N GLU A 243 12.51 -5.99 -13.51
CA GLU A 243 13.41 -5.95 -14.66
C GLU A 243 12.63 -6.44 -15.88
N GLN A 244 12.23 -5.53 -16.77
CA GLN A 244 12.31 -5.75 -18.21
C GLN A 244 12.16 -4.44 -19.00
N LYS A 245 13.31 -3.99 -19.52
CA LYS A 245 13.53 -3.14 -20.70
C LYS A 245 12.95 -1.71 -20.67
N THR A 246 13.89 -0.79 -20.48
CA THR A 246 13.86 0.62 -20.89
C THR A 246 13.15 0.87 -22.22
N HIS A 247 12.05 1.63 -22.20
CA HIS A 247 11.73 2.68 -23.19
C HIS A 247 10.74 3.69 -22.57
N LEU A 248 11.01 4.98 -22.78
CA LEU A 248 10.28 6.14 -22.27
C LEU A 248 8.76 6.06 -22.55
N ALA A 249 7.94 5.99 -21.50
CA ALA A 249 6.51 6.25 -21.57
C ALA A 249 6.18 7.57 -20.85
N LYS A 250 5.56 8.51 -21.58
CA LYS A 250 4.98 9.73 -21.00
C LYS A 250 3.76 9.33 -20.16
N ILE A 251 3.84 9.46 -18.84
CA ILE A 251 2.70 9.21 -17.95
C ILE A 251 1.77 10.42 -18.02
N GLN A 252 0.61 10.24 -18.64
CA GLN A 252 -0.49 11.20 -18.64
C GLN A 252 -1.43 10.85 -17.48
N VAL A 253 -1.41 11.63 -16.40
CA VAL A 253 -2.36 11.48 -15.28
C VAL A 253 -3.73 11.96 -15.76
N ARG A 254 -4.63 11.01 -16.05
CA ARG A 254 -6.06 11.30 -16.29
C ARG A 254 -6.78 11.26 -14.94
N ILE A 255 -7.10 12.44 -14.40
CA ILE A 255 -8.19 12.56 -13.43
C ILE A 255 -9.47 12.53 -14.25
N VAL A 256 -10.09 11.35 -14.36
CA VAL A 256 -11.42 11.22 -14.96
C VAL A 256 -12.39 12.01 -14.07
N HIS A 257 -12.81 13.19 -14.54
CA HIS A 257 -13.98 13.85 -14.01
C HIS A 257 -15.20 13.03 -14.46
N CYS A 258 -16.11 12.73 -13.52
CA CYS A 258 -17.41 12.12 -13.82
C CYS A 258 -18.18 12.93 -14.86
#